data_AF-A0A7V9AUY0-F1
#
_entry.id   AF-A0A7V9AUY0-F1
#
_cell.length_a   1.000
_cell.length_b   1.000
_cell.length_c   1.000
_cell.angle_alpha   90.00
_cell.angle_beta   90.00
_cell.angle_gamma   90.00
#
_symmetry.space_group_name_H-M   'P 1'
#
loop_
_entity.id
_entity.type
_entity.pdbx_description
1 polymer ?
#
loop_
_entity_poly.entity_id
_entity_poly.type
_entity_poly.pdbx_seq_one_letter_code
_entity_poly.pdbx_strand_id
1 'polypeptide(L)'
;GPGSRIFNVKGDAVFRTGWDADAGLVLFRAGPTFNHNHSDQGSFQFRALGETLVTEAGWSDYYKDPYYDTVFTQAAGHNTLLIEGNPASQDIADTAQFSALNRHPRITDATLSPFYDAVGSDLTTVYRGRLQSYTRRLAYLKPDYLIVFDRVRTKGQPASLGWRLHVAAKSGLTVGTGDASTATYAGARAAMTVKAFSSVKSQFTIGDGRIPYPVFSARTPPTVPPQPAYLDLATTAPADSAWVMIALVPAKNIDAANASAEKLTSLASPGWSGLRAQRDGGDDVVLFRTDTALSLTQFEDWRTDAEAMTFTTKGAEVRRFGAQRVRDLRHDDRPLIAADRPVNLAFEHAAGSVTGWIRSDTAARVRVGVTKVPSRVTLNGTVTTTVHDAATGMVTLDVPAGSNTVAISWSGDR
;
A
#
# COMPACT_ATOMS: atom_id res chain seq x y z
N GLY A 1 -11.17 -18.09 1.13
CA GLY A 1 -10.41 -17.08 0.37
C GLY A 1 -9.50 -16.31 1.31
N PRO A 2 -8.46 -15.62 0.83
CA PRO A 2 -7.67 -14.75 1.70
C PRO A 2 -8.61 -13.76 2.37
N GLY A 3 -8.44 -13.52 3.67
CA GLY A 3 -9.36 -12.71 4.46
C GLY A 3 -9.34 -11.21 4.14
N SER A 4 -8.69 -10.80 3.04
CA SER A 4 -8.60 -9.42 2.60
C SER A 4 -9.92 -8.94 1.99
N ARG A 5 -10.24 -7.66 2.17
CA ARG A 5 -11.49 -7.07 1.69
C ARG A 5 -11.35 -5.57 1.46
N ILE A 6 -12.03 -5.06 0.44
CA ILE A 6 -12.26 -3.63 0.22
C ILE A 6 -13.70 -3.30 0.59
N PHE A 7 -13.90 -2.25 1.39
CA PHE A 7 -15.19 -1.71 1.75
C PHE A 7 -15.42 -0.40 1.00
N ASN A 8 -15.78 -0.50 -0.28
CA ASN A 8 -15.83 0.64 -1.22
C ASN A 8 -16.64 1.85 -0.69
N VAL A 9 -17.80 1.59 -0.09
CA VAL A 9 -18.68 2.66 0.42
C VAL A 9 -18.02 3.42 1.56
N LYS A 10 -17.33 2.71 2.46
CA LYS A 10 -16.64 3.30 3.60
C LYS A 10 -15.25 3.84 3.24
N GLY A 11 -14.68 3.35 2.13
CA GLY A 11 -13.32 3.63 1.66
C GLY A 11 -12.24 3.02 2.55
N ASP A 12 -12.49 1.82 3.08
CA ASP A 12 -11.51 1.08 3.87
C ASP A 12 -10.97 -0.12 3.07
N ALA A 13 -9.72 -0.48 3.32
CA ALA A 13 -9.09 -1.70 2.83
C ALA A 13 -8.50 -2.50 3.99
N VAL A 14 -8.71 -3.80 3.94
CA VAL A 14 -8.17 -4.77 4.89
C VAL A 14 -7.34 -5.77 4.12
N PHE A 15 -6.04 -5.86 4.40
CA PHE A 15 -5.16 -6.89 3.83
C PHE A 15 -4.82 -7.92 4.89
N ARG A 16 -4.87 -9.20 4.53
CA ARG A 16 -4.57 -10.31 5.45
C ARG A 16 -3.69 -11.36 4.80
N THR A 17 -2.79 -11.94 5.60
CA THR A 17 -2.09 -13.19 5.25
C THR A 17 -2.83 -14.43 5.77
N GLY A 18 -3.74 -14.26 6.74
CA GLY A 18 -4.50 -15.35 7.35
C GLY A 18 -5.41 -14.89 8.49
N TRP A 19 -5.84 -15.85 9.31
CA TRP A 19 -6.70 -15.64 10.49
C TRP A 19 -6.03 -16.01 11.81
N ASP A 20 -4.86 -16.63 11.76
CA ASP A 20 -4.10 -17.04 12.95
C ASP A 20 -3.57 -15.84 13.74
N ALA A 21 -3.20 -16.09 15.00
CA ALA A 21 -2.65 -15.07 15.88
C ALA A 21 -1.43 -14.36 15.29
N ASP A 22 -0.59 -15.05 14.52
CA ASP A 22 0.61 -14.47 13.91
C ASP A 22 0.37 -13.84 12.52
N ALA A 23 -0.86 -13.90 12.00
CA ALA A 23 -1.19 -13.41 10.67
C ALA A 23 -0.95 -11.89 10.53
N GLY A 24 -0.43 -11.52 9.36
CA GLY A 24 -0.28 -10.14 8.93
C GLY A 24 -1.65 -9.51 8.67
N LEU A 25 -1.82 -8.27 9.13
CA LEU A 25 -3.03 -7.46 8.96
C LEU A 25 -2.62 -6.02 8.66
N VAL A 26 -3.12 -5.49 7.54
CA VAL A 26 -3.07 -4.06 7.24
C VAL A 26 -4.50 -3.52 7.27
N LEU A 27 -4.71 -2.42 7.99
CA LEU A 27 -5.96 -1.65 7.97
C LEU A 27 -5.63 -0.31 7.32
N PHE A 28 -6.35 0.08 6.28
CA PHE A 28 -6.16 1.35 5.59
C PHE A 28 -7.50 2.05 5.39
N ARG A 29 -7.51 3.38 5.48
CA ARG A 29 -8.71 4.21 5.36
C ARG A 29 -8.46 5.41 4.46
N ALA A 30 -9.37 5.64 3.51
CA ALA A 30 -9.35 6.80 2.62
C ALA A 30 -10.77 7.18 2.15
N GLY A 31 -11.82 6.92 2.93
CA GLY A 31 -13.20 7.19 2.50
C GLY A 31 -13.94 8.24 3.31
N PRO A 32 -15.26 8.35 3.09
CA PRO A 32 -16.10 9.28 3.80
C PRO A 32 -16.20 8.93 5.29
N THR A 33 -16.60 9.92 6.08
CA THR A 33 -16.75 9.78 7.53
C THR A 33 -18.22 9.57 7.93
N PHE A 34 -18.48 9.31 9.22
CA PHE A 34 -19.84 9.31 9.77
C PHE A 34 -19.93 10.10 11.09
N ASN A 35 -20.13 9.49 12.25
CA ASN A 35 -20.07 10.13 13.56
C ASN A 35 -18.78 9.71 14.30
N HIS A 36 -18.32 10.52 15.27
CA HIS A 36 -17.08 10.31 16.03
C HIS A 36 -15.85 10.06 15.14
N ASN A 37 -15.56 11.01 14.24
CA ASN A 37 -14.46 10.86 13.29
C ASN A 37 -13.28 11.75 13.63
N HIS A 38 -12.14 11.31 13.11
CA HIS A 38 -10.90 12.02 13.18
C HIS A 38 -10.48 12.46 11.77
N SER A 39 -9.52 13.36 11.70
CA SER A 39 -8.83 13.78 10.50
C SER A 39 -7.74 12.76 10.13
N ASP A 40 -8.17 11.52 9.85
CA ASP A 40 -7.33 10.31 9.74
C ASP A 40 -7.21 9.73 8.33
N GLN A 41 -7.61 10.49 7.30
CA GLN A 41 -7.69 9.92 5.97
C GLN A 41 -6.30 9.70 5.37
N GLY A 42 -6.11 8.51 4.81
CA GLY A 42 -4.82 7.97 4.38
C GLY A 42 -4.08 7.20 5.46
N SER A 43 -4.55 7.19 6.72
CA SER A 43 -3.91 6.43 7.79
C SER A 43 -3.98 4.92 7.54
N PHE A 44 -2.99 4.22 8.10
CA PHE A 44 -2.95 2.76 8.09
C PHE A 44 -2.37 2.21 9.39
N GLN A 45 -2.74 0.99 9.75
CA GLN A 45 -2.12 0.21 10.82
C GLN A 45 -1.55 -1.06 10.24
N PHE A 46 -0.46 -1.56 10.84
CA PHE A 46 0.21 -2.77 10.39
C PHE A 46 0.53 -3.67 11.57
N ARG A 47 0.02 -4.89 11.50
CA ARG A 47 0.26 -5.96 12.45
C ARG A 47 0.90 -7.14 11.74
N ALA A 48 1.91 -7.74 12.36
CA ALA A 48 2.55 -8.95 11.87
C ALA A 48 3.11 -9.75 13.05
N LEU A 49 3.26 -11.07 12.90
CA LEU A 49 3.97 -11.93 13.85
C LEU A 49 3.45 -11.82 15.29
N GLY A 50 2.14 -11.60 15.43
CA GLY A 50 1.46 -11.56 16.73
C GLY A 50 1.38 -10.19 17.38
N GLU A 51 1.88 -9.13 16.73
CA GLU A 51 2.02 -7.78 17.32
C GLU A 51 1.69 -6.65 16.33
N THR A 52 1.09 -5.58 16.84
CA THR A 52 0.82 -4.35 16.07
C THR A 52 2.08 -3.48 16.06
N LEU A 53 2.75 -3.42 14.91
CA LEU A 53 4.03 -2.74 14.72
C LEU A 53 3.85 -1.27 14.31
N VAL A 54 2.78 -0.97 13.59
CA VAL A 54 2.36 0.41 13.27
C VAL A 54 0.99 0.64 13.91
N THR A 55 0.94 1.55 14.87
CA THR A 55 -0.24 1.89 15.67
C THR A 55 -0.84 3.22 15.24
N GLU A 56 -1.78 3.75 16.01
CA GLU A 56 -2.22 5.15 15.97
C GLU A 56 -1.80 5.82 17.29
N ALA A 57 -2.07 7.13 17.47
CA ALA A 57 -1.90 7.77 18.77
C ALA A 57 -2.76 7.15 19.89
N GLY A 58 -3.85 6.47 19.51
CA GLY A 58 -4.68 5.68 20.42
C GLY A 58 -6.02 6.34 20.76
N TRP A 59 -6.78 5.66 21.63
CA TRP A 59 -8.06 6.16 22.11
C TRP A 59 -7.86 7.22 23.20
N SER A 60 -8.69 8.26 23.19
CA SER A 60 -8.66 9.36 24.13
C SER A 60 -10.08 9.76 24.54
N ASP A 61 -10.23 10.30 25.75
CA ASP A 61 -11.53 10.72 26.30
C ASP A 61 -11.89 12.13 25.79
N TYR A 62 -13.05 12.21 25.16
CA TYR A 62 -13.58 13.42 24.54
C TYR A 62 -13.66 14.62 25.49
N TYR A 63 -13.99 14.40 26.76
CA TYR A 63 -14.27 15.48 27.72
C TYR A 63 -13.08 15.77 28.64
N LYS A 64 -12.24 14.77 28.90
CA LYS A 64 -11.23 14.84 29.96
C LYS A 64 -9.82 14.99 29.45
N ASP A 65 -9.56 14.59 28.21
CA ASP A 65 -8.21 14.65 27.65
C ASP A 65 -7.98 15.98 26.93
N PRO A 66 -7.08 16.86 27.44
CA PRO A 66 -6.82 18.15 26.82
C PRO A 66 -6.17 18.04 25.43
N TYR A 67 -5.70 16.84 25.05
CA TYR A 67 -5.11 16.60 23.72
C TYR A 67 -6.10 15.97 22.73
N TYR A 68 -7.35 15.72 23.14
CA TYR A 68 -8.36 15.08 22.30
C TYR A 68 -8.56 15.84 20.97
N ASP A 69 -8.83 17.14 21.05
CA ASP A 69 -9.14 18.01 19.91
C ASP A 69 -7.91 18.48 19.13
N THR A 70 -6.73 18.47 19.74
CA THR A 70 -5.48 19.00 19.15
C THR A 70 -4.54 17.93 18.61
N VAL A 71 -4.64 16.68 19.09
CA VAL A 71 -3.76 15.58 18.67
C VAL A 71 -4.57 14.36 18.28
N PHE A 72 -5.35 13.77 19.20
CA PHE A 72 -5.93 12.44 18.99
C PHE A 72 -6.96 12.38 17.86
N THR A 73 -7.68 13.48 17.61
CA THR A 73 -8.63 13.60 16.50
C THR A 73 -8.07 14.31 15.27
N GLN A 74 -6.83 14.80 15.33
CA GLN A 74 -6.19 15.55 14.25
C GLN A 74 -5.22 14.68 13.48
N ALA A 75 -4.82 15.12 12.29
CA ALA A 75 -3.87 14.39 11.43
C ALA A 75 -2.57 14.01 12.15
N ALA A 76 -2.11 14.83 13.11
CA ALA A 76 -0.94 14.54 13.95
C ALA A 76 -1.03 13.25 14.77
N GLY A 77 -2.24 12.79 15.12
CA GLY A 77 -2.45 11.55 15.85
C GLY A 77 -2.49 10.30 14.96
N HIS A 78 -2.28 10.48 13.65
CA HIS A 78 -2.47 9.46 12.62
C HIS A 78 -1.27 9.29 11.70
N ASN A 79 -1.20 8.15 10.99
CA ASN A 79 -0.13 7.83 10.06
C ASN A 79 -0.36 8.51 8.71
N THR A 80 -0.33 9.83 8.71
CA THR A 80 -0.70 10.68 7.58
C THR A 80 0.43 11.64 7.20
N LEU A 81 0.20 12.48 6.19
CA LEU A 81 1.08 13.57 5.81
C LEU A 81 0.72 14.81 6.64
N LEU A 82 1.73 15.52 7.16
CA LEU A 82 1.62 16.86 7.72
C LEU A 82 2.31 17.87 6.81
N ILE A 83 1.70 19.03 6.64
CA ILE A 83 2.25 20.14 5.84
C ILE A 83 2.67 21.25 6.79
N GLU A 84 3.95 21.63 6.77
CA GLU A 84 4.55 22.58 7.73
C GLU A 84 4.41 22.13 9.19
N GLY A 85 4.45 20.82 9.43
CA GLY A 85 4.25 20.25 10.78
C GLY A 85 2.88 20.55 11.41
N ASN A 86 1.92 21.09 10.66
CA ASN A 86 0.63 21.49 11.19
C ASN A 86 -0.18 20.26 11.64
N PRO A 87 -0.52 20.12 12.94
CA PRO A 87 -1.28 18.99 13.44
C PRO A 87 -2.65 18.82 12.78
N ALA A 88 -3.27 19.92 12.38
CA ALA A 88 -4.57 19.98 11.71
C ALA A 88 -4.40 20.14 10.19
N SER A 89 -3.47 19.38 9.58
CA SER A 89 -3.23 19.44 8.13
C SER A 89 -4.42 18.99 7.28
N GLN A 90 -5.33 18.21 7.88
CA GLN A 90 -6.55 17.72 7.24
C GLN A 90 -7.80 18.37 7.87
N ASP A 91 -8.85 18.49 7.06
CA ASP A 91 -10.21 18.58 7.56
C ASP A 91 -10.82 17.19 7.71
N ILE A 92 -11.85 17.08 8.55
CA ILE A 92 -12.69 15.88 8.60
C ILE A 92 -13.36 15.73 7.23
N ALA A 93 -13.15 14.57 6.59
CA ALA A 93 -13.82 14.22 5.34
C ALA A 93 -15.35 14.22 5.51
N ASP A 94 -16.06 14.59 4.45
CA ASP A 94 -17.53 14.61 4.44
C ASP A 94 -18.15 13.23 4.66
N THR A 95 -19.39 13.23 5.15
CA THR A 95 -20.20 12.01 5.25
C THR A 95 -21.00 11.74 3.99
N ALA A 96 -21.15 10.47 3.62
CA ALA A 96 -21.97 10.05 2.48
C ALA A 96 -23.49 10.04 2.76
N GLN A 97 -23.92 10.38 3.98
CA GLN A 97 -25.34 10.38 4.35
C GLN A 97 -26.15 11.51 3.71
N PHE A 98 -25.50 12.63 3.41
CA PHE A 98 -26.13 13.79 2.82
C PHE A 98 -25.53 14.02 1.44
N SER A 99 -26.35 13.95 0.38
CA SER A 99 -25.89 14.08 -1.01
C SER A 99 -25.21 15.41 -1.34
N ALA A 100 -25.48 16.45 -0.54
CA ALA A 100 -24.83 17.75 -0.65
C ALA A 100 -23.37 17.75 -0.15
N LEU A 101 -22.96 16.75 0.62
CA LEU A 101 -21.61 16.58 1.16
C LEU A 101 -20.88 15.50 0.36
N ASN A 102 -19.72 15.85 -0.21
CA ASN A 102 -18.99 14.96 -1.11
C ASN A 102 -17.47 15.21 -1.12
N ARG A 103 -16.97 16.04 -0.20
CA ARG A 103 -15.55 16.32 0.00
C ARG A 103 -14.94 15.25 0.89
N HIS A 104 -14.68 14.09 0.30
CA HIS A 104 -13.97 13.02 0.97
C HIS A 104 -12.92 12.39 0.04
N PRO A 105 -11.86 11.79 0.59
CA PRO A 105 -10.91 10.99 -0.15
C PRO A 105 -11.56 9.75 -0.76
N ARG A 106 -10.88 9.10 -1.70
CA ARG A 106 -11.40 7.89 -2.36
C ARG A 106 -10.30 6.87 -2.58
N ILE A 107 -10.66 5.59 -2.48
CA ILE A 107 -9.87 4.50 -3.06
C ILE A 107 -10.00 4.59 -4.59
N THR A 108 -8.89 4.63 -5.31
CA THR A 108 -8.83 4.78 -6.77
C THR A 108 -8.72 3.45 -7.50
N ASP A 109 -8.16 2.45 -6.81
CA ASP A 109 -7.90 1.12 -7.34
C ASP A 109 -7.51 0.16 -6.21
N ALA A 110 -7.70 -1.14 -6.43
CA ALA A 110 -7.27 -2.18 -5.50
C ALA A 110 -7.09 -3.54 -6.19
N THR A 111 -6.12 -4.31 -5.72
CA THR A 111 -5.90 -5.71 -6.09
C THR A 111 -5.84 -6.53 -4.82
N LEU A 112 -6.56 -7.66 -4.76
CA LEU A 112 -6.48 -8.60 -3.65
C LEU A 112 -6.12 -9.99 -4.17
N SER A 113 -5.12 -10.64 -3.57
CA SER A 113 -4.69 -12.00 -3.91
C SER A 113 -4.04 -12.72 -2.73
N PRO A 114 -3.75 -14.03 -2.82
CA PRO A 114 -3.05 -14.77 -1.76
C PRO A 114 -1.62 -14.29 -1.47
N PHE A 115 -0.93 -13.68 -2.44
CA PHE A 115 0.49 -13.31 -2.32
C PHE A 115 0.75 -11.80 -2.42
N TYR A 116 -0.19 -11.03 -2.96
CA TYR A 116 -0.07 -9.60 -3.22
C TYR A 116 -1.40 -8.90 -3.00
N ASP A 117 -1.44 -7.95 -2.08
CA ASP A 117 -2.56 -7.00 -1.97
C ASP A 117 -2.05 -5.59 -2.20
N ALA A 118 -2.85 -4.76 -2.88
CA ALA A 118 -2.51 -3.37 -3.06
C ALA A 118 -3.75 -2.49 -3.15
N VAL A 119 -3.62 -1.23 -2.75
CA VAL A 119 -4.68 -0.20 -2.82
C VAL A 119 -4.06 1.14 -3.20
N GLY A 120 -4.71 1.87 -4.09
CA GLY A 120 -4.42 3.26 -4.40
C GLY A 120 -5.51 4.18 -3.85
N SER A 121 -5.14 5.42 -3.53
CA SER A 121 -6.06 6.44 -3.04
C SER A 121 -5.70 7.84 -3.52
N ASP A 122 -6.71 8.70 -3.60
CA ASP A 122 -6.56 10.15 -3.73
C ASP A 122 -7.05 10.79 -2.43
N LEU A 123 -6.12 11.48 -1.76
CA LEU A 123 -6.29 12.10 -0.45
C LEU A 123 -6.40 13.63 -0.54
N THR A 124 -6.29 14.21 -1.73
CA THR A 124 -6.13 15.67 -1.96
C THR A 124 -7.23 16.50 -1.29
N THR A 125 -8.47 16.00 -1.31
CA THR A 125 -9.68 16.74 -0.95
C THR A 125 -9.74 17.21 0.49
N VAL A 126 -9.02 16.56 1.41
CA VAL A 126 -9.02 16.90 2.84
C VAL A 126 -7.89 17.84 3.25
N TYR A 127 -6.90 18.09 2.41
CA TYR A 127 -5.73 18.91 2.74
C TYR A 127 -5.95 20.41 2.57
N ARG A 128 -7.17 20.89 2.83
CA ARG A 128 -7.51 22.33 2.92
C ARG A 128 -7.09 23.17 1.70
N GLY A 129 -7.07 22.56 0.52
CA GLY A 129 -6.60 23.20 -0.71
C GLY A 129 -5.10 23.55 -0.74
N ARG A 130 -4.28 23.05 0.21
CA ARG A 130 -2.82 23.26 0.25
C ARG A 130 -2.06 22.37 -0.73
N LEU A 131 -2.69 21.31 -1.25
CA LEU A 131 -2.10 20.38 -2.20
C LEU A 131 -2.83 20.47 -3.54
N GLN A 132 -2.06 20.44 -4.63
CA GLN A 132 -2.59 20.27 -5.97
C GLN A 132 -2.97 18.81 -6.22
N SER A 133 -2.17 17.87 -5.71
CA SER A 133 -2.47 16.44 -5.72
C SER A 133 -1.77 15.73 -4.56
N TYR A 134 -2.44 14.71 -4.03
CA TYR A 134 -1.85 13.76 -3.10
C TYR A 134 -2.45 12.37 -3.28
N THR A 135 -1.63 11.43 -3.73
CA THR A 135 -1.99 10.03 -3.81
C THR A 135 -1.14 9.19 -2.88
N ARG A 136 -1.78 8.22 -2.21
CA ARG A 136 -1.11 7.19 -1.42
C ARG A 136 -1.44 5.81 -1.99
N ARG A 137 -0.41 5.00 -2.20
CA ARG A 137 -0.50 3.60 -2.63
C ARG A 137 0.12 2.70 -1.59
N LEU A 138 -0.57 1.62 -1.23
CA LEU A 138 -0.01 0.55 -0.41
C LEU A 138 0.13 -0.71 -1.27
N ALA A 139 1.25 -1.41 -1.12
CA ALA A 139 1.49 -2.72 -1.72
C ALA A 139 2.07 -3.67 -0.66
N TYR A 140 1.33 -4.72 -0.32
CA TYR A 140 1.74 -5.75 0.62
C TYR A 140 2.14 -7.02 -0.12
N LEU A 141 3.45 -7.28 -0.19
CA LEU A 141 3.98 -8.56 -0.66
C LEU A 141 3.98 -9.52 0.52
N LYS A 142 3.10 -10.50 0.48
CA LYS A 142 2.73 -11.31 1.64
C LYS A 142 3.68 -12.50 1.83
N PRO A 143 4.08 -12.80 3.07
CA PRO A 143 3.89 -12.02 4.30
C PRO A 143 5.01 -10.98 4.56
N ASP A 144 5.93 -10.83 3.61
CA ASP A 144 7.29 -10.33 3.81
C ASP A 144 7.41 -8.85 4.13
N TYR A 145 6.77 -7.96 3.38
CA TYR A 145 6.92 -6.51 3.59
C TYR A 145 5.78 -5.68 2.99
N LEU A 146 5.48 -4.56 3.65
CA LEU A 146 4.51 -3.56 3.19
C LEU A 146 5.24 -2.34 2.65
N ILE A 147 4.85 -1.85 1.48
CA ILE A 147 5.31 -0.59 0.93
C ILE A 147 4.17 0.43 1.01
N VAL A 148 4.51 1.65 1.43
CA VAL A 148 3.69 2.85 1.30
C VAL A 148 4.38 3.78 0.31
N PHE A 149 3.72 4.11 -0.79
CA PHE A 149 4.21 5.05 -1.80
C PHE A 149 3.29 6.26 -1.88
N ASP A 150 3.84 7.42 -1.54
CA ASP A 150 3.14 8.70 -1.57
C ASP A 150 3.70 9.57 -2.69
N ARG A 151 2.80 10.25 -3.39
CA ARG A 151 3.14 11.31 -4.34
C ARG A 151 2.35 12.55 -4.00
N VAL A 152 3.07 13.63 -3.72
CA VAL A 152 2.52 14.90 -3.22
C VAL A 152 2.96 16.02 -4.14
N ARG A 153 2.05 16.92 -4.48
CA ARG A 153 2.35 18.21 -5.10
C ARG A 153 1.66 19.32 -4.34
N THR A 154 2.40 20.31 -3.88
CA THR A 154 1.82 21.46 -3.17
C THR A 154 1.06 22.37 -4.13
N LYS A 155 0.09 23.12 -3.60
CA LYS A 155 -0.58 24.18 -4.34
C LYS A 155 0.02 25.52 -3.93
N GLY A 156 0.62 26.22 -4.87
CA GLY A 156 1.26 27.51 -4.61
C GLY A 156 2.74 27.35 -4.27
N GLN A 157 3.14 27.73 -3.06
CA GLN A 157 4.55 27.71 -2.66
C GLN A 157 5.01 26.31 -2.26
N PRO A 158 6.31 26.00 -2.41
CA PRO A 158 6.93 24.83 -1.78
C PRO A 158 6.65 24.80 -0.27
N ALA A 159 6.49 23.61 0.29
CA ALA A 159 6.23 23.43 1.73
C ALA A 159 7.06 22.29 2.33
N SER A 160 7.32 22.36 3.63
CA SER A 160 7.84 21.21 4.38
C SER A 160 6.77 20.12 4.46
N LEU A 161 7.15 18.88 4.14
CA LEU A 161 6.28 17.71 4.13
C LEU A 161 6.80 16.70 5.15
N GLY A 162 5.92 16.20 6.02
CA GLY A 162 6.26 15.23 7.08
C GLY A 162 5.34 14.01 7.05
N TRP A 163 5.90 12.81 6.90
CA TRP A 163 5.16 11.55 6.91
C TRP A 163 5.27 10.87 8.27
N ARG A 164 4.12 10.73 8.94
CA ARG A 164 4.06 10.19 10.29
C ARG A 164 3.81 8.69 10.33
N LEU A 165 4.47 8.01 11.26
CA LEU A 165 4.28 6.59 11.55
C LEU A 165 4.39 6.33 13.07
N HIS A 166 3.28 5.96 13.71
CA HIS A 166 3.19 5.75 15.15
C HIS A 166 3.61 4.33 15.55
N VAL A 167 4.24 4.25 16.72
CA VAL A 167 4.60 3.00 17.40
C VAL A 167 4.20 3.05 18.88
N ALA A 168 3.98 1.88 19.48
CA ALA A 168 3.45 1.80 20.84
C ALA A 168 4.43 2.27 21.93
N ALA A 169 5.75 2.15 21.70
CA ALA A 169 6.77 2.41 22.72
C ALA A 169 8.03 3.07 22.14
N LYS A 170 8.36 4.26 22.62
CA LYS A 170 9.57 5.01 22.27
C LYS A 170 10.85 4.22 22.52
N SER A 171 10.89 3.44 23.59
CA SER A 171 12.08 2.66 23.99
C SER A 171 12.49 1.61 22.96
N GLY A 172 11.57 1.18 22.10
CA GLY A 172 11.86 0.25 21.00
C GLY A 172 12.31 0.94 19.72
N LEU A 173 12.23 2.28 19.64
CA LEU A 173 12.43 3.03 18.40
C LEU A 173 13.86 3.57 18.30
N THR A 174 14.50 3.35 17.16
CA THR A 174 15.84 3.90 16.86
C THR A 174 15.89 4.39 15.41
N VAL A 175 16.54 5.53 15.18
CA VAL A 175 16.84 6.06 13.84
C VAL A 175 18.32 5.87 13.57
N GLY A 176 18.67 5.43 12.37
CA GLY A 176 20.07 5.25 11.96
C GLY A 176 20.86 6.56 12.02
N THR A 177 22.09 6.52 12.53
CA THR A 177 22.94 7.69 12.79
C THR A 177 23.59 8.32 11.54
N GLY A 178 23.18 7.90 10.34
CA GLY A 178 23.70 8.34 9.04
C GLY A 178 22.74 9.26 8.28
N ASP A 179 22.33 8.86 7.08
CA ASP A 179 21.35 9.58 6.24
C ASP A 179 19.93 9.66 6.85
N ALA A 180 19.72 9.07 8.03
CA ALA A 180 18.45 8.95 8.73
C ALA A 180 17.30 8.47 7.83
N SER A 181 17.60 7.67 6.79
CA SER A 181 16.61 7.07 5.88
C SER A 181 16.11 5.72 6.39
N THR A 182 16.69 5.21 7.47
CA THR A 182 16.34 3.92 8.08
C THR A 182 16.04 4.10 9.56
N ALA A 183 15.00 3.45 10.04
CA ALA A 183 14.65 3.34 11.44
C ALA A 183 14.29 1.89 11.80
N THR A 184 14.36 1.54 13.08
CA THR A 184 13.96 0.22 13.60
C THR A 184 13.03 0.39 14.78
N TYR A 185 12.08 -0.53 14.89
CA TYR A 185 11.19 -0.66 16.04
C TYR A 185 11.25 -2.08 16.60
N ALA A 186 11.64 -2.21 17.87
CA ALA A 186 11.55 -3.46 18.64
C ALA A 186 10.27 -3.44 19.48
N GLY A 187 9.32 -4.30 19.12
CA GLY A 187 8.16 -4.64 19.94
C GLY A 187 8.48 -5.74 20.96
N ALA A 188 7.45 -6.19 21.66
CA ALA A 188 7.55 -7.25 22.66
C ALA A 188 7.66 -8.67 22.05
N ARG A 189 7.17 -8.88 20.83
CA ARG A 189 7.09 -10.17 20.13
C ARG A 189 7.70 -10.15 18.73
N ALA A 190 7.77 -8.98 18.13
CA ALA A 190 8.26 -8.78 16.78
C ALA A 190 9.03 -7.46 16.67
N ALA A 191 9.76 -7.30 15.58
CA ALA A 191 10.45 -6.07 15.24
C ALA A 191 10.11 -5.67 13.81
N MET A 192 10.44 -4.43 13.46
CA MET A 192 10.25 -3.87 12.14
C MET A 192 11.43 -2.97 11.76
N THR A 193 11.95 -3.13 10.55
CA THR A 193 12.83 -2.15 9.93
C THR A 193 12.01 -1.29 8.97
N VAL A 194 12.18 0.02 9.06
CA VAL A 194 11.53 1.02 8.23
C VAL A 194 12.60 1.66 7.34
N LYS A 195 12.47 1.55 6.03
CA LYS A 195 13.42 2.13 5.06
C LYS A 195 12.70 3.09 4.13
N ALA A 196 13.20 4.31 4.02
CA ALA A 196 12.63 5.36 3.19
C ALA A 196 13.50 5.62 1.96
N PHE A 197 12.84 5.79 0.82
CA PHE A 197 13.43 6.27 -0.42
C PHE A 197 12.59 7.45 -0.90
N SER A 198 13.22 8.51 -1.41
CA SER A 198 12.50 9.75 -1.72
C SER A 198 13.14 10.48 -2.90
N SER A 199 12.33 11.21 -3.66
CA SER A 199 12.81 12.17 -4.67
C SER A 199 13.45 13.41 -4.08
N VAL A 200 13.20 13.67 -2.79
CA VAL A 200 13.69 14.84 -2.06
C VAL A 200 14.41 14.40 -0.81
N LYS A 201 15.49 15.09 -0.45
CA LYS A 201 16.23 14.79 0.78
C LYS A 201 15.28 14.88 1.98
N SER A 202 15.18 13.77 2.72
CA SER A 202 14.26 13.60 3.84
C SER A 202 14.95 12.80 4.92
N GLN A 203 14.56 13.01 6.18
CA GLN A 203 15.19 12.37 7.34
C GLN A 203 14.14 11.96 8.35
N PHE A 204 14.31 10.77 8.94
CA PHE A 204 13.54 10.35 10.08
C PHE A 204 13.96 11.10 11.34
N THR A 205 12.97 11.50 12.12
CA THR A 205 13.13 11.97 13.49
C THR A 205 12.15 11.23 14.39
N ILE A 206 12.48 11.14 15.68
CA ILE A 206 11.59 10.55 16.69
C ILE A 206 10.88 11.69 17.43
N GLY A 207 9.56 11.65 17.43
CA GLY A 207 8.73 12.50 18.28
C GLY A 207 8.01 11.71 19.35
N ASP A 208 7.71 12.39 20.45
CA ASP A 208 6.94 11.82 21.56
C ASP A 208 5.45 11.80 21.22
N GLY A 209 4.85 10.63 21.36
CA GLY A 209 3.40 10.49 21.36
C GLY A 209 2.77 11.01 22.66
N ARG A 210 1.44 11.04 22.71
CA ARG A 210 0.70 11.42 23.92
C ARG A 210 0.17 10.17 24.59
N ILE A 211 0.36 10.05 25.90
CA ILE A 211 -0.30 9.04 26.70
C ILE A 211 -1.74 9.53 26.95
N PRO A 212 -2.78 8.81 26.51
CA PRO A 212 -4.15 9.27 26.70
C PRO A 212 -4.52 9.40 28.18
N TYR A 213 -5.26 10.45 28.53
CA TYR A 213 -5.74 10.68 29.90
C TYR A 213 -6.43 9.46 30.53
N PRO A 214 -7.25 8.66 29.82
CA PRO A 214 -7.92 7.50 30.40
C PRO A 214 -7.00 6.41 30.93
N VAL A 215 -5.75 6.37 30.47
CA VAL A 215 -4.75 5.46 31.02
C VAL A 215 -4.51 5.74 32.51
N PHE A 216 -4.80 6.96 32.98
CA PHE A 216 -4.65 7.38 34.38
C PHE A 216 -5.97 7.59 35.13
N SER A 217 -7.11 7.65 34.44
CA SER A 217 -8.34 8.27 34.98
C SER A 217 -9.21 7.39 35.89
N ALA A 218 -9.08 6.07 35.82
CA ALA A 218 -9.91 5.14 36.60
C ALA A 218 -9.17 4.53 37.80
N ARG A 219 -7.87 4.23 37.64
CA ARG A 219 -6.93 3.80 38.68
C ARG A 219 -5.53 4.16 38.19
N THR A 220 -4.64 4.58 39.10
CA THR A 220 -3.22 4.68 38.78
C THR A 220 -2.74 3.29 38.30
N PRO A 221 -2.20 3.17 37.08
CA PRO A 221 -1.65 1.92 36.61
C PRO A 221 -0.58 1.41 37.59
N PRO A 222 -0.48 0.09 37.82
CA PRO A 222 0.56 -0.47 38.69
C PRO A 222 1.98 -0.18 38.17
N THR A 223 2.11 0.09 36.88
CA THR A 223 3.35 0.48 36.21
C THR A 223 3.09 1.64 35.26
N VAL A 224 4.04 2.57 35.14
CA VAL A 224 3.95 3.65 34.15
C VAL A 224 3.82 3.03 32.76
N PRO A 225 2.78 3.38 31.98
CA PRO A 225 2.63 2.88 30.63
C PRO A 225 3.83 3.29 29.78
N PRO A 226 4.23 2.48 28.78
CA PRO A 226 5.31 2.87 27.88
C PRO A 226 4.94 4.17 27.17
N GLN A 227 5.92 5.08 27.06
CA GLN A 227 5.76 6.33 26.33
C GLN A 227 5.56 6.03 24.83
N PRO A 228 4.40 6.35 24.22
CA PRO A 228 4.22 6.20 22.77
C PRO A 228 5.14 7.13 21.99
N ALA A 229 5.40 6.81 20.74
CA ALA A 229 6.23 7.62 19.86
C ALA A 229 5.74 7.57 18.42
N TYR A 230 6.29 8.46 17.60
CA TYR A 230 6.16 8.38 16.16
C TYR A 230 7.51 8.64 15.48
N LEU A 231 7.69 8.02 14.31
CA LEU A 231 8.66 8.45 13.32
C LEU A 231 8.02 9.54 12.48
N ASP A 232 8.77 10.62 12.24
CA ASP A 232 8.43 11.65 11.27
C ASP A 232 9.53 11.69 10.21
N LEU A 233 9.22 11.22 9.01
CA LEU A 233 10.07 11.43 7.85
C LEU A 233 9.77 12.81 7.30
N ALA A 234 10.66 13.78 7.52
CA ALA A 234 10.43 15.15 7.07
C ALA A 234 11.39 15.54 5.96
N THR A 235 10.91 16.33 5.00
CA THR A 235 11.79 16.95 4.01
C THR A 235 12.76 17.91 4.69
N THR A 236 14.03 17.90 4.29
CA THR A 236 15.05 18.79 4.88
C THR A 236 14.97 20.23 4.36
N ALA A 237 14.17 20.45 3.31
CA ALA A 237 13.84 21.76 2.76
C ALA A 237 12.39 21.71 2.20
N PRO A 238 11.73 22.87 2.04
CA PRO A 238 10.44 22.93 1.36
C PRO A 238 10.52 22.37 -0.07
N ALA A 239 9.49 21.63 -0.48
CA ALA A 239 9.36 21.05 -1.81
C ALA A 239 8.00 21.39 -2.43
N ASP A 240 7.96 21.61 -3.74
CA ASP A 240 6.72 21.76 -4.52
C ASP A 240 6.15 20.41 -4.95
N SER A 241 7.01 19.42 -5.12
CA SER A 241 6.67 18.05 -5.48
C SER A 241 7.60 17.05 -4.79
N ALA A 242 7.04 15.96 -4.29
CA ALA A 242 7.80 14.86 -3.72
C ALA A 242 7.10 13.53 -4.00
N TRP A 243 7.89 12.49 -4.25
CA TRP A 243 7.46 11.13 -3.99
C TRP A 243 8.31 10.52 -2.88
N VAL A 244 7.67 9.70 -2.05
CA VAL A 244 8.31 8.94 -0.97
C VAL A 244 7.83 7.50 -1.04
N MET A 245 8.74 6.57 -0.83
CA MET A 245 8.48 5.15 -0.67
C MET A 245 9.00 4.68 0.69
N ILE A 246 8.12 4.21 1.56
CA ILE A 246 8.45 3.67 2.88
C ILE A 246 8.21 2.16 2.85
N ALA A 247 9.27 1.38 2.99
CA ALA A 247 9.21 -0.06 3.17
C ALA A 247 9.20 -0.43 4.65
N LEU A 248 8.23 -1.24 5.05
CA LEU A 248 8.01 -1.75 6.41
C LEU A 248 8.27 -3.26 6.40
N VAL A 249 9.37 -3.68 7.01
CA VAL A 249 9.89 -5.04 6.96
C VAL A 249 9.79 -5.68 8.35
N PRO A 250 8.72 -6.44 8.65
CA PRO A 250 8.55 -7.11 9.93
C PRO A 250 9.40 -8.38 10.03
N ALA A 251 9.92 -8.67 11.22
CA ALA A 251 10.55 -9.95 11.53
C ALA A 251 10.40 -10.29 13.02
N LYS A 252 10.85 -11.49 13.43
CA LYS A 252 10.77 -11.93 14.83
C LYS A 252 11.69 -11.12 15.77
N ASN A 253 12.75 -10.51 15.24
CA ASN A 253 13.68 -9.64 15.98
C ASN A 253 14.34 -8.62 15.04
N ILE A 254 15.05 -7.64 15.61
CA ILE A 254 15.66 -6.54 14.84
C ILE A 254 16.69 -7.06 13.83
N ASP A 255 17.52 -8.04 14.20
CA ASP A 255 18.56 -8.56 13.31
C ASP A 255 17.97 -9.18 12.04
N ALA A 256 16.91 -9.98 12.18
CA ALA A 256 16.20 -10.56 11.05
C ALA A 256 15.47 -9.52 10.19
N ALA A 257 14.93 -8.47 10.82
CA ALA A 257 14.27 -7.38 10.10
C ALA A 257 15.29 -6.58 9.28
N ASN A 258 16.44 -6.26 9.87
CA ASN A 258 17.54 -5.57 9.21
C ASN A 258 18.12 -6.41 8.06
N ALA A 259 18.41 -7.70 8.30
CA ALA A 259 18.93 -8.60 7.27
C ALA A 259 17.96 -8.74 6.08
N SER A 260 16.65 -8.64 6.32
CA SER A 260 15.65 -8.63 5.25
C SER A 260 15.61 -7.26 4.55
N ALA A 261 15.66 -6.16 5.28
CA ALA A 261 15.65 -4.80 4.74
C ALA A 261 16.92 -4.43 3.96
N GLU A 262 18.06 -5.04 4.26
CA GLU A 262 19.31 -4.90 3.49
C GLU A 262 19.17 -5.43 2.07
N LYS A 263 18.30 -6.42 1.85
CA LYS A 263 18.01 -6.99 0.53
C LYS A 263 17.10 -6.09 -0.32
N LEU A 264 16.58 -4.99 0.24
CA LEU A 264 15.75 -4.02 -0.48
C LEU A 264 16.64 -2.90 -1.04
N THR A 265 16.72 -2.80 -2.36
CA THR A 265 17.50 -1.78 -3.06
C THR A 265 16.58 -0.86 -3.85
N SER A 266 16.82 0.46 -3.79
CA SER A 266 16.04 1.43 -4.55
C SER A 266 16.25 1.25 -6.04
N LEU A 267 15.19 1.54 -6.79
CA LEU A 267 15.21 1.56 -8.23
C LEU A 267 14.61 2.88 -8.74
N ALA A 268 15.27 3.47 -9.71
CA ALA A 268 14.82 4.66 -10.41
C ALA A 268 15.03 4.48 -11.91
N SER A 269 14.01 4.84 -12.69
CA SER A 269 14.01 4.80 -14.14
C SER A 269 13.13 5.95 -14.64
N PRO A 270 13.29 6.47 -15.86
CA PRO A 270 12.36 7.47 -16.40
C PRO A 270 10.90 7.01 -16.24
N GLY A 271 10.08 7.83 -15.57
CA GLY A 271 8.67 7.55 -15.28
C GLY A 271 8.39 6.57 -14.14
N TRP A 272 9.41 5.94 -13.56
CA TRP A 272 9.26 4.91 -12.53
C TRP A 272 10.21 5.10 -11.34
N SER A 273 9.72 4.81 -10.14
CA SER A 273 10.58 4.53 -9.00
C SER A 273 10.02 3.35 -8.22
N GLY A 274 10.86 2.69 -7.46
CA GLY A 274 10.50 1.43 -6.86
C GLY A 274 11.65 0.80 -6.10
N LEU A 275 11.55 -0.50 -5.87
CA LEU A 275 12.60 -1.29 -5.26
C LEU A 275 12.75 -2.66 -5.93
N ARG A 276 13.94 -3.23 -5.77
CA ARG A 276 14.18 -4.67 -5.90
C ARG A 276 14.28 -5.28 -4.50
N ALA A 277 13.77 -6.49 -4.33
CA ALA A 277 13.92 -7.25 -3.09
C ALA A 277 14.32 -8.69 -3.39
N GLN A 278 15.43 -9.15 -2.82
CA GLN A 278 15.84 -10.55 -2.93
C GLN A 278 15.23 -11.34 -1.76
N ARG A 279 14.40 -12.35 -2.06
CA ARG A 279 13.79 -13.23 -1.05
C ARG A 279 14.01 -14.68 -1.40
N ASP A 280 13.84 -15.56 -0.41
CA ASP A 280 13.94 -17.01 -0.61
C ASP A 280 12.91 -17.51 -1.65
N GLY A 281 11.79 -16.80 -1.80
CA GLY A 281 10.73 -17.09 -2.78
C GLY A 281 10.97 -16.55 -4.20
N GLY A 282 12.01 -15.76 -4.43
CA GLY A 282 12.31 -15.11 -5.70
C GLY A 282 12.77 -13.66 -5.55
N ASP A 283 13.10 -13.05 -6.68
CA ASP A 283 13.47 -11.64 -6.76
C ASP A 283 12.25 -10.81 -7.15
N ASP A 284 11.86 -9.89 -6.27
CA ASP A 284 10.76 -8.97 -6.54
C ASP A 284 11.28 -7.68 -7.15
N VAL A 285 10.47 -7.11 -8.03
CA VAL A 285 10.55 -5.72 -8.44
C VAL A 285 9.18 -5.09 -8.18
N VAL A 286 9.15 -3.99 -7.44
CA VAL A 286 7.94 -3.21 -7.16
C VAL A 286 8.15 -1.81 -7.70
N LEU A 287 7.30 -1.36 -8.62
CA LEU A 287 7.40 -0.09 -9.31
C LEU A 287 6.13 0.73 -9.13
N PHE A 288 6.31 2.02 -8.93
CA PHE A 288 5.27 3.04 -8.89
C PHE A 288 5.59 4.12 -9.91
N ARG A 289 4.56 4.56 -10.61
CA ARG A 289 4.70 5.64 -11.59
C ARG A 289 5.03 6.95 -10.87
N THR A 290 6.06 7.63 -11.34
CA THR A 290 6.48 8.94 -10.80
C THR A 290 5.98 10.11 -11.65
N ASP A 291 5.79 9.89 -12.95
CA ASP A 291 5.19 10.89 -13.84
C ASP A 291 3.64 10.84 -13.86
N THR A 292 3.01 11.85 -14.45
CA THR A 292 1.55 11.91 -14.59
C THR A 292 1.07 11.49 -15.98
N ALA A 293 1.99 11.11 -16.88
CA ALA A 293 1.65 10.72 -18.23
C ALA A 293 1.16 9.26 -18.25
N LEU A 294 -0.09 9.05 -18.65
CA LEU A 294 -0.65 7.70 -18.85
C LEU A 294 -0.18 7.07 -20.18
N SER A 295 1.05 7.35 -20.60
CA SER A 295 1.65 6.74 -21.77
C SER A 295 2.19 5.35 -21.41
N LEU A 296 2.40 4.53 -22.43
CA LEU A 296 3.00 3.22 -22.28
C LEU A 296 4.50 3.42 -22.00
N THR A 297 4.93 3.26 -20.75
CA THR A 297 6.31 3.49 -20.31
C THR A 297 7.07 2.18 -20.24
N GLN A 298 8.37 2.23 -20.53
CA GLN A 298 9.26 1.08 -20.50
C GLN A 298 10.06 1.06 -19.20
N PHE A 299 10.25 -0.12 -18.65
CA PHE A 299 11.20 -0.42 -17.60
C PHE A 299 11.86 -1.75 -17.94
N GLU A 300 13.15 -1.74 -18.29
CA GLU A 300 13.85 -2.94 -18.78
C GLU A 300 13.04 -3.58 -19.94
N ASP A 301 12.80 -4.90 -19.87
CA ASP A 301 12.03 -5.64 -20.87
C ASP A 301 10.50 -5.56 -20.63
N TRP A 302 10.08 -4.81 -19.61
CA TRP A 302 8.67 -4.57 -19.29
C TRP A 302 8.16 -3.28 -19.93
N ARG A 303 6.93 -3.34 -20.42
CA ARG A 303 6.24 -2.17 -20.97
C ARG A 303 4.78 -2.14 -20.52
N THR A 304 4.37 -1.04 -19.88
CA THR A 304 3.02 -0.95 -19.32
C THR A 304 2.50 0.48 -19.16
N ASP A 305 1.18 0.62 -19.10
CA ASP A 305 0.50 1.87 -18.76
C ASP A 305 -0.01 1.90 -17.31
N ALA A 306 0.32 0.89 -16.51
CA ALA A 306 -0.09 0.76 -15.11
C ALA A 306 0.39 1.94 -14.25
N GLU A 307 -0.34 2.21 -13.17
CA GLU A 307 0.07 3.18 -12.13
C GLU A 307 1.09 2.57 -11.15
N ALA A 308 1.01 1.26 -10.97
CA ALA A 308 1.98 0.48 -10.21
C ALA A 308 2.05 -0.93 -10.79
N MET A 309 3.23 -1.52 -10.72
CA MET A 309 3.49 -2.89 -11.18
C MET A 309 4.39 -3.61 -10.17
N THR A 310 4.14 -4.89 -9.97
CA THR A 310 5.01 -5.77 -9.19
C THR A 310 5.23 -7.03 -9.99
N PHE A 311 6.45 -7.57 -9.99
CA PHE A 311 6.70 -8.90 -10.52
C PHE A 311 7.74 -9.62 -9.68
N THR A 312 7.60 -10.95 -9.60
CA THR A 312 8.52 -11.84 -8.90
C THR A 312 9.09 -12.82 -9.90
N THR A 313 10.42 -12.91 -9.98
CA THR A 313 11.13 -13.88 -10.82
C THR A 313 11.85 -14.94 -10.00
N LYS A 314 12.14 -16.07 -10.63
CA LYS A 314 13.10 -17.06 -10.14
C LYS A 314 14.07 -17.39 -11.29
N GLY A 315 15.27 -16.81 -11.24
CA GLY A 315 16.11 -16.75 -12.44
C GLY A 315 15.41 -15.94 -13.53
N ALA A 316 15.31 -16.49 -14.75
CA ALA A 316 14.62 -15.83 -15.87
C ALA A 316 13.10 -16.03 -15.87
N GLU A 317 12.54 -16.90 -15.02
CA GLU A 317 11.11 -17.21 -15.04
C GLU A 317 10.30 -16.19 -14.24
N VAL A 318 9.32 -15.55 -14.87
CA VAL A 318 8.29 -14.74 -14.17
C VAL A 318 7.31 -15.68 -13.47
N ARG A 319 7.35 -15.69 -12.13
CA ARG A 319 6.50 -16.53 -11.27
C ARG A 319 5.21 -15.84 -10.90
N ARG A 320 5.26 -14.53 -10.66
CA ARG A 320 4.10 -13.73 -10.26
C ARG A 320 4.20 -12.34 -10.88
N PHE A 321 3.06 -11.73 -11.16
CA PHE A 321 3.00 -10.30 -11.44
C PHE A 321 1.69 -9.72 -10.95
N GLY A 322 1.69 -8.43 -10.64
CA GLY A 322 0.52 -7.65 -10.28
C GLY A 322 0.61 -6.25 -10.86
N ALA A 323 -0.52 -5.65 -11.18
CA ALA A 323 -0.57 -4.31 -11.74
C ALA A 323 -1.86 -3.60 -11.34
N GLN A 324 -1.79 -2.28 -11.17
CA GLN A 324 -2.91 -1.41 -10.83
C GLN A 324 -3.24 -0.48 -11.99
N ARG A 325 -4.53 -0.37 -12.31
CA ARG A 325 -5.08 0.46 -13.40
C ARG A 325 -4.45 0.19 -14.77
N VAL A 326 -4.12 -1.08 -15.03
CA VAL A 326 -3.44 -1.51 -16.26
C VAL A 326 -4.43 -1.75 -17.40
N ARG A 327 -4.05 -1.36 -18.61
CA ARG A 327 -4.70 -1.78 -19.86
C ARG A 327 -3.77 -2.58 -20.75
N ASP A 328 -2.47 -2.27 -20.76
CA ASP A 328 -1.47 -2.99 -21.54
C ASP A 328 -0.28 -3.32 -20.64
N LEU A 329 0.11 -4.60 -20.61
CA LEU A 329 1.29 -5.11 -19.92
C LEU A 329 2.00 -6.09 -20.83
N ARG A 330 3.29 -5.83 -21.08
CA ARG A 330 4.16 -6.67 -21.91
C ARG A 330 5.46 -6.97 -21.20
N HIS A 331 6.03 -8.11 -21.57
CA HIS A 331 7.38 -8.53 -21.21
C HIS A 331 8.04 -9.10 -22.47
N ASP A 332 9.24 -8.66 -22.82
CA ASP A 332 9.93 -9.04 -24.07
C ASP A 332 9.06 -8.81 -25.32
N ASP A 333 8.39 -7.65 -25.38
CA ASP A 333 7.38 -7.25 -26.38
C ASP A 333 6.15 -8.16 -26.50
N ARG A 334 6.10 -9.26 -25.73
CA ARG A 334 4.98 -10.18 -25.71
C ARG A 334 3.86 -9.64 -24.81
N PRO A 335 2.62 -9.58 -25.31
CA PRO A 335 1.49 -9.15 -24.50
C PRO A 335 1.19 -10.19 -23.40
N LEU A 336 1.18 -9.73 -22.15
CA LEU A 336 0.74 -10.49 -20.99
C LEU A 336 -0.70 -10.13 -20.61
N ILE A 337 -1.05 -8.85 -20.69
CA ILE A 337 -2.40 -8.35 -20.46
C ILE A 337 -2.76 -7.32 -21.52
N ALA A 338 -3.99 -7.41 -22.05
CA ALA A 338 -4.62 -6.33 -22.78
C ALA A 338 -6.08 -6.18 -22.37
N ALA A 339 -6.51 -5.01 -21.91
CA ALA A 339 -7.88 -4.74 -21.46
C ALA A 339 -8.49 -3.53 -22.18
N ASP A 340 -9.80 -3.56 -22.40
CA ASP A 340 -10.55 -2.45 -23.02
C ASP A 340 -10.68 -1.23 -22.09
N ARG A 341 -10.44 -1.42 -20.79
CA ARG A 341 -10.47 -0.39 -19.75
C ARG A 341 -9.48 -0.75 -18.64
N PRO A 342 -9.08 0.23 -17.79
CA PRO A 342 -8.17 -0.04 -16.68
C PRO A 342 -8.71 -1.12 -15.74
N VAL A 343 -7.91 -2.14 -15.48
CA VAL A 343 -8.19 -3.20 -14.52
C VAL A 343 -7.07 -3.31 -13.48
N ASN A 344 -7.37 -3.96 -12.37
CA ASN A 344 -6.41 -4.24 -11.30
C ASN A 344 -6.24 -5.75 -11.21
N LEU A 345 -5.01 -6.23 -11.17
CA LEU A 345 -4.77 -7.66 -11.28
C LEU A 345 -3.54 -8.15 -10.52
N ALA A 346 -3.57 -9.44 -10.24
CA ALA A 346 -2.45 -10.24 -9.78
C ALA A 346 -2.53 -11.63 -10.41
N PHE A 347 -1.41 -12.19 -10.86
CA PHE A 347 -1.31 -13.50 -11.48
C PHE A 347 -0.13 -14.27 -10.90
N GLU A 348 -0.32 -15.59 -10.78
CA GLU A 348 0.71 -16.56 -10.40
C GLU A 348 0.80 -17.63 -11.47
N HIS A 349 2.03 -17.92 -11.87
CA HIS A 349 2.41 -18.92 -12.85
C HIS A 349 2.91 -20.17 -12.13
N ALA A 350 2.41 -21.32 -12.58
CA ALA A 350 2.88 -22.64 -12.22
C ALA A 350 3.11 -23.46 -13.50
N ALA A 351 3.84 -24.57 -13.37
CA ALA A 351 4.31 -25.38 -14.52
C ALA A 351 3.18 -25.82 -15.50
N GLY A 352 1.94 -25.95 -15.02
CA GLY A 352 0.78 -26.37 -15.83
C GLY A 352 -0.42 -25.43 -15.76
N SER A 353 -0.30 -24.28 -15.11
CA SER A 353 -1.43 -23.35 -14.96
C SER A 353 -1.02 -21.92 -14.66
N VAL A 354 -1.89 -20.98 -15.02
CA VAL A 354 -1.85 -19.60 -14.57
C VAL A 354 -3.14 -19.30 -13.81
N THR A 355 -2.99 -18.80 -12.58
CA THR A 355 -4.12 -18.37 -11.74
C THR A 355 -4.06 -16.86 -11.56
N GLY A 356 -5.18 -16.19 -11.71
CA GLY A 356 -5.28 -14.74 -11.65
C GLY A 356 -6.42 -14.25 -10.77
N TRP A 357 -6.25 -13.04 -10.24
CA TRP A 357 -7.25 -12.26 -9.54
C TRP A 357 -7.39 -10.95 -10.29
N ILE A 358 -8.58 -10.68 -10.82
CA ILE A 358 -8.86 -9.47 -11.61
C ILE A 358 -9.98 -8.71 -10.91
N ARG A 359 -9.77 -7.43 -10.68
CA ARG A 359 -10.78 -6.50 -10.20
C ARG A 359 -11.00 -5.39 -11.22
N SER A 360 -12.26 -5.11 -11.51
CA SER A 360 -12.69 -3.98 -12.32
C SER A 360 -13.93 -3.35 -11.71
N ASP A 361 -14.05 -2.01 -11.76
CA ASP A 361 -15.24 -1.32 -11.23
C ASP A 361 -16.46 -1.50 -12.14
N THR A 362 -16.23 -1.79 -13.41
CA THR A 362 -17.27 -2.11 -14.41
C THR A 362 -16.91 -3.40 -15.14
N ALA A 363 -17.86 -4.05 -15.81
CA ALA A 363 -17.53 -5.21 -16.64
C ALA A 363 -16.47 -4.83 -17.69
N ALA A 364 -15.46 -5.67 -17.89
CA ALA A 364 -14.29 -5.38 -18.74
C ALA A 364 -13.98 -6.59 -19.63
N ARG A 365 -13.49 -6.32 -20.83
CA ARG A 365 -12.90 -7.37 -21.69
C ARG A 365 -11.41 -7.41 -21.45
N VAL A 366 -10.94 -8.50 -20.86
CA VAL A 366 -9.53 -8.72 -20.52
C VAL A 366 -8.98 -9.87 -21.36
N ARG A 367 -7.86 -9.62 -22.03
CA ARG A 367 -7.09 -10.62 -22.74
C ARG A 367 -5.86 -10.97 -21.91
N VAL A 368 -5.62 -12.26 -21.70
CA VAL A 368 -4.49 -12.77 -20.93
C VAL A 368 -3.57 -13.56 -21.86
N GLY A 369 -2.28 -13.24 -21.84
CA GLY A 369 -1.25 -13.91 -22.63
C GLY A 369 -0.97 -15.31 -22.11
N VAL A 370 -0.90 -16.28 -23.02
CA VAL A 370 -0.65 -17.69 -22.71
C VAL A 370 0.43 -18.25 -23.63
N THR A 371 1.22 -19.22 -23.14
CA THR A 371 2.32 -19.87 -23.88
C THR A 371 1.89 -21.02 -24.76
N LYS A 372 0.75 -21.63 -24.47
CA LYS A 372 0.20 -22.78 -25.16
C LYS A 372 -1.32 -22.61 -25.24
N VAL A 373 -1.94 -23.29 -26.22
CA VAL A 373 -3.40 -23.37 -26.31
C VAL A 373 -3.95 -23.96 -25.01
N PRO A 374 -4.80 -23.24 -24.26
CA PRO A 374 -5.34 -23.76 -23.01
C PRO A 374 -6.22 -24.98 -23.23
N SER A 375 -6.10 -25.98 -22.36
CA SER A 375 -7.02 -27.11 -22.30
C SER A 375 -8.31 -26.77 -21.55
N ARG A 376 -8.23 -25.82 -20.61
CA ARG A 376 -9.36 -25.40 -19.78
C ARG A 376 -9.12 -23.99 -19.24
N VAL A 377 -10.18 -23.17 -19.30
CA VAL A 377 -10.23 -21.84 -18.72
C VAL A 377 -11.46 -21.72 -17.83
N THR A 378 -11.28 -21.23 -16.61
CA THR A 378 -12.37 -20.96 -15.68
C THR A 378 -12.36 -19.50 -15.23
N LEU A 379 -13.56 -18.91 -15.15
CA LEU A 379 -13.81 -17.61 -14.53
C LEU A 379 -14.75 -17.84 -13.34
N ASN A 380 -14.33 -17.41 -12.16
CA ASN A 380 -15.05 -17.61 -10.90
C ASN A 380 -15.43 -19.10 -10.65
N GLY A 381 -14.54 -20.01 -11.04
CA GLY A 381 -14.73 -21.46 -10.91
C GLY A 381 -15.56 -22.12 -12.01
N THR A 382 -16.23 -21.33 -12.85
CA THR A 382 -17.06 -21.83 -13.95
C THR A 382 -16.25 -21.92 -15.24
N VAL A 383 -16.33 -23.05 -15.95
CA VAL A 383 -15.71 -23.20 -17.27
C VAL A 383 -16.36 -22.22 -18.24
N THR A 384 -15.55 -21.43 -18.94
CA THR A 384 -16.02 -20.44 -19.91
C THR A 384 -15.54 -20.78 -21.30
N THR A 385 -16.37 -20.52 -22.31
CA THR A 385 -15.95 -20.52 -23.71
C THR A 385 -15.08 -19.28 -23.93
N THR A 386 -13.80 -19.49 -24.23
CA THR A 386 -12.86 -18.41 -24.50
C THR A 386 -12.34 -18.49 -25.92
N VAL A 387 -12.13 -17.33 -26.54
CA VAL A 387 -11.42 -17.26 -27.82
C VAL A 387 -9.93 -17.23 -27.51
N HIS A 388 -9.23 -18.31 -27.87
CA HIS A 388 -7.77 -18.31 -27.96
C HIS A 388 -7.38 -17.83 -29.35
N ASP A 389 -6.74 -16.67 -29.42
CA ASP A 389 -6.18 -16.14 -30.65
C ASP A 389 -4.76 -16.67 -30.82
N ALA A 390 -4.58 -17.60 -31.77
CA ALA A 390 -3.29 -18.23 -32.04
C ALA A 390 -2.26 -17.25 -32.62
N ALA A 391 -2.68 -16.15 -33.26
CA ALA A 391 -1.75 -15.17 -33.82
C ALA A 391 -1.13 -14.30 -32.73
N THR A 392 -1.91 -13.97 -31.68
CA THR A 392 -1.44 -13.13 -30.57
C THR A 392 -1.05 -13.92 -29.32
N GLY A 393 -1.43 -15.20 -29.24
CA GLY A 393 -1.24 -16.04 -28.05
C GLY A 393 -2.07 -15.57 -26.85
N MET A 394 -3.25 -15.00 -27.09
CA MET A 394 -4.09 -14.38 -26.05
C MET A 394 -5.41 -15.13 -25.87
N VAL A 395 -5.85 -15.24 -24.61
CA VAL A 395 -7.18 -15.74 -24.23
C VAL A 395 -8.07 -14.56 -23.85
N THR A 396 -9.24 -14.42 -24.48
CA THR A 396 -10.20 -13.35 -24.17
C THR A 396 -11.19 -13.78 -23.09
N LEU A 397 -11.39 -12.92 -22.09
CA LEU A 397 -12.29 -13.08 -20.96
C LEU A 397 -13.20 -11.84 -20.85
N ASP A 398 -14.52 -12.05 -20.81
CA ASP A 398 -15.45 -11.00 -20.40
C ASP A 398 -15.63 -11.08 -18.88
N VAL A 399 -14.94 -10.18 -18.17
CA VAL A 399 -14.84 -10.15 -16.71
C VAL A 399 -15.93 -9.24 -16.12
N PRO A 400 -16.83 -9.74 -15.25
CA PRO A 400 -17.83 -8.92 -14.56
C PRO A 400 -17.21 -7.82 -13.68
N ALA A 401 -18.02 -6.82 -13.34
CA ALA A 401 -17.65 -5.84 -12.31
C ALA A 401 -17.40 -6.53 -10.95
N GLY A 402 -16.50 -5.97 -10.15
CA GLY A 402 -16.09 -6.54 -8.87
C GLY A 402 -14.80 -7.36 -8.97
N SER A 403 -14.60 -8.26 -8.02
CA SER A 403 -13.41 -9.10 -7.91
C SER A 403 -13.70 -10.50 -8.45
N ASN A 404 -12.84 -10.96 -9.34
CA ASN A 404 -13.00 -12.21 -10.08
C ASN A 404 -11.72 -13.05 -10.00
N THR A 405 -11.86 -14.37 -10.05
CA THR A 405 -10.74 -15.31 -10.13
C THR A 405 -10.70 -15.96 -11.50
N VAL A 406 -9.51 -16.10 -12.07
CA VAL A 406 -9.26 -16.75 -13.35
C VAL A 406 -8.32 -17.92 -13.12
N ALA A 407 -8.56 -19.05 -13.79
CA ALA A 407 -7.56 -20.11 -13.91
C ALA A 407 -7.51 -20.61 -15.35
N ILE A 408 -6.29 -20.70 -15.88
CA ILE A 408 -5.97 -21.16 -17.22
C ILE A 408 -5.03 -22.36 -17.05
N SER A 409 -5.33 -23.49 -17.68
CA SER A 409 -4.54 -24.72 -17.51
C SER A 409 -4.30 -25.44 -18.83
N TRP A 410 -3.17 -26.14 -18.89
CA TRP A 410 -2.74 -26.93 -20.03
C TRP A 410 -2.84 -28.42 -19.71
N SER A 411 -3.16 -29.24 -20.71
CA SER A 411 -2.94 -30.67 -20.60
C SER A 411 -1.44 -30.88 -20.49
N GLY A 412 -0.98 -31.60 -19.46
CA GLY A 412 0.43 -31.92 -19.31
C GLY A 412 0.96 -32.57 -20.59
N ASP A 413 2.17 -32.20 -21.00
CA ASP A 413 2.90 -32.99 -21.98
C ASP A 413 3.07 -34.38 -21.34
N ARG A 414 2.42 -35.41 -21.90
CA ARG A 414 2.63 -36.80 -21.48
C ARG A 414 4.03 -37.26 -21.86
#